data_AF-A0A4Q6BX56-F1
#
_entry.id   AF-A0A4Q6BX56-F1
#
_cell.length_a   1.000
_cell.length_b   1.000
_cell.length_c   1.000
_cell.angle_alpha   90.00
_cell.angle_beta   90.00
_cell.angle_gamma   90.00
#
_symmetry.space_group_name_H-M   'P 1'
#
loop_
_entity.id
_entity.type
_entity.pdbx_description
1 polymer ?
#
loop_
_entity_poly.entity_id
_entity_poly.type
_entity_poly.pdbx_seq_one_letter_code
_entity_poly.pdbx_strand_id
1 'polypeptide(L)'
;MSAPKADLNDVRRRYLDAQLQGDRRAALKLFDDLLADGVSIASLRREVVQWAQREIGDLWQLDRISVAQEHSATAISQVVLAHLFHRSPLTT
;
A
#
# COMPACT_ATOMS: atom_id res chain seq x y z
N MET A 1 21.82 -1.24 11.50
CA MET A 1 21.34 -2.65 11.41
C MET A 1 20.22 -2.68 10.38
N SER A 2 20.44 -3.25 9.20
CA SER A 2 19.42 -3.32 8.15
C SER A 2 18.57 -4.57 8.42
N ALA A 3 17.28 -4.38 8.75
CA ALA A 3 16.32 -5.47 8.90
C ALA A 3 16.24 -6.31 7.61
N PRO A 4 15.87 -7.60 7.68
CA PRO A 4 15.60 -8.40 6.49
C PRO A 4 14.56 -7.67 5.64
N LYS A 5 14.98 -7.18 4.47
CA LYS A 5 14.07 -6.52 3.54
C LYS A 5 13.16 -7.61 2.99
N ALA A 6 11.92 -7.66 3.45
CA ALA A 6 10.85 -8.35 2.73
C ALA A 6 11.00 -8.05 1.23
N ASP A 7 10.80 -9.05 0.37
CA ASP A 7 10.90 -8.83 -1.07
C ASP A 7 9.85 -7.78 -1.47
N LEU A 8 10.33 -6.55 -1.71
CA LEU A 8 9.48 -5.41 -1.98
C LEU A 8 8.67 -5.59 -3.26
N ASN A 9 9.14 -6.41 -4.20
CA ASN A 9 8.39 -6.71 -5.41
C ASN A 9 7.17 -7.59 -5.09
N ASP A 10 7.33 -8.61 -4.24
CA ASP A 10 6.20 -9.42 -3.78
C ASP A 10 5.20 -8.57 -2.97
N VAL A 11 5.71 -7.72 -2.07
CA VAL A 11 4.88 -6.82 -1.27
C VAL A 11 4.07 -5.87 -2.16
N ARG A 12 4.71 -5.23 -3.13
CA ARG A 12 4.04 -4.33 -4.10
C ARG A 12 2.94 -5.05 -4.86
N ARG A 13 3.26 -6.23 -5.39
CA ARG A 13 2.30 -7.04 -6.15
C ARG A 13 1.09 -7.41 -5.29
N ARG A 14 1.33 -7.94 -4.08
CA ARG A 14 0.25 -8.31 -3.15
C ARG A 14 -0.61 -7.12 -2.73
N TYR A 15 0.01 -5.95 -2.54
CA TYR A 15 -0.73 -4.75 -2.20
C TYR A 15 -1.59 -4.25 -3.38
N LEU A 16 -1.02 -4.21 -4.58
CA LEU A 16 -1.75 -3.86 -5.80
C LEU A 16 -2.91 -4.83 -6.06
N ASP A 17 -2.67 -6.14 -5.92
CA ASP A 17 -3.71 -7.18 -6.05
C ASP A 17 -4.85 -6.91 -5.06
N ALA A 18 -4.54 -6.63 -3.79
CA ALA A 18 -5.56 -6.30 -2.79
C ALA A 18 -6.37 -5.05 -3.16
N GLN A 19 -5.74 -4.02 -3.72
CA GLN A 19 -6.43 -2.82 -4.20
C GLN A 19 -7.36 -3.12 -5.38
N LEU A 20 -6.88 -3.86 -6.38
CA LEU A 20 -7.65 -4.21 -7.58
C LEU A 20 -8.85 -5.12 -7.26
N GLN A 21 -8.75 -5.94 -6.21
CA GLN A 21 -9.86 -6.76 -5.70
C GLN A 21 -10.77 -6.02 -4.72
N GLY A 22 -10.47 -4.77 -4.35
CA GLY A 22 -11.21 -4.03 -3.34
C GLY A 22 -11.06 -4.58 -1.92
N ASP A 23 -10.06 -5.43 -1.67
CA ASP A 23 -9.85 -6.10 -0.39
C ASP A 23 -9.03 -5.26 0.58
N ARG A 24 -9.72 -4.31 1.21
CA ARG A 24 -9.17 -3.47 2.28
C ARG A 24 -8.60 -4.28 3.45
N ARG A 25 -9.18 -5.44 3.77
CA ARG A 25 -8.74 -6.24 4.93
C ARG A 25 -7.40 -6.90 4.64
N ALA A 26 -7.23 -7.46 3.44
CA ALA A 26 -5.95 -8.00 2.99
C ALA A 26 -4.86 -6.93 2.96
N ALA A 27 -5.18 -5.72 2.46
CA ALA A 27 -4.26 -4.59 2.46
C ALA A 27 -3.79 -4.21 3.87
N LEU A 28 -4.71 -4.06 4.83
CA LEU A 28 -4.34 -3.73 6.22
C LEU A 28 -3.52 -4.84 6.87
N LYS A 29 -3.92 -6.11 6.69
CA LYS A 29 -3.19 -7.25 7.24
C LYS A 29 -1.75 -7.29 6.71
N LEU A 30 -1.55 -7.08 5.41
CA LEU A 30 -0.22 -7.03 4.80
C LEU A 30 0.67 -5.98 5.48
N PHE A 31 0.12 -4.79 5.74
CA PHE A 31 0.88 -3.72 6.39
C PHE A 31 1.15 -4.01 7.87
N ASP A 32 0.21 -4.63 8.60
CA ASP A 32 0.45 -5.07 9.98
C ASP A 32 1.55 -6.14 10.05
N ASP A 33 1.54 -7.13 9.16
CA ASP A 33 2.57 -8.16 9.08
C ASP A 33 3.96 -7.52 8.82
N LEU A 34 4.06 -6.59 7.86
CA LEU A 34 5.32 -5.90 7.54
C LEU A 34 5.83 -5.01 8.67
N LEU A 35 4.93 -4.36 9.41
CA LEU A 35 5.31 -3.58 10.59
C LEU A 35 5.83 -4.49 11.71
N ALA A 36 5.22 -5.66 11.91
CA ALA A 36 5.68 -6.65 12.87
C ALA A 36 7.07 -7.21 12.49
N ASP A 37 7.36 -7.33 11.20
CA ASP A 37 8.66 -7.71 10.64
C ASP A 37 9.70 -6.57 10.70
N GLY A 38 9.34 -5.40 11.23
CA GLY A 38 10.25 -4.27 11.45
C GLY A 38 10.49 -3.39 10.21
N VAL A 39 9.67 -3.51 9.16
CA VAL A 39 9.74 -2.61 8.01
C VAL A 39 9.33 -1.20 8.41
N SER A 40 10.14 -0.21 8.05
CA SER A 40 9.88 1.17 8.45
C SER A 40 8.61 1.73 7.78
N ILE A 41 7.84 2.53 8.53
CA ILE A 41 6.66 3.24 8.01
C ILE A 41 7.04 4.13 6.82
N ALA A 42 8.23 4.74 6.84
CA ALA A 42 8.74 5.55 5.72
C ALA A 42 8.90 4.74 4.44
N SER A 43 9.47 3.53 4.53
CA SER A 43 9.56 2.58 3.41
C SER A 43 8.18 2.13 2.94
N LEU A 44 7.26 1.79 3.84
CA LEU A 44 5.90 1.38 3.47
C LEU A 44 5.15 2.48 2.70
N ARG A 45 5.24 3.73 3.15
CA ARG A 45 4.61 4.87 2.45
C ARG A 45 5.24 5.11 1.06
N ARG A 46 6.57 5.15 0.98
CA ARG A 46 7.29 5.55 -0.24
C ARG A 46 7.41 4.41 -1.25
N GLU A 47 7.71 3.22 -0.79
CA GLU A 47 8.10 2.09 -1.65
C GLU A 47 6.90 1.21 -2.00
N VAL A 48 5.83 1.23 -1.21
CA VAL A 48 4.64 0.40 -1.44
C VAL A 48 3.43 1.27 -1.81
N VAL A 49 2.99 2.18 -0.93
CA VAL A 49 1.78 2.98 -1.18
C VAL A 49 1.95 3.92 -2.38
N GLN A 50 3.01 4.74 -2.39
CA GLN A 50 3.26 5.66 -3.51
C GLN A 50 3.49 4.92 -4.83
N TRP A 51 4.17 3.76 -4.80
CA TRP A 51 4.37 2.96 -6.01
C TRP A 51 3.03 2.45 -6.56
N ALA A 52 2.19 1.86 -5.70
CA ALA A 52 0.91 1.30 -6.15
C ALA A 52 -0.08 2.38 -6.60
N GLN A 53 -0.05 3.57 -6.00
CA GLN A 53 -0.85 4.71 -6.48
C GLN A 53 -0.46 5.15 -7.90
N ARG A 54 0.82 5.09 -8.27
CA ARG A 54 1.26 5.34 -9.66
C ARG A 54 0.76 4.24 -10.59
N GLU A 55 0.93 2.98 -10.20
CA GLU A 55 0.49 1.83 -11.01
C GLU A 55 -1.03 1.84 -11.25
N ILE A 56 -1.83 2.14 -10.22
CA ILE A 56 -3.28 2.32 -10.34
C ILE A 56 -3.62 3.45 -11.32
N GLY A 57 -2.90 4.57 -11.26
CA GLY A 57 -3.04 5.68 -12.20
C GLY A 57 -2.72 5.28 -13.64
N ASP A 58 -1.62 4.54 -13.85
CA ASP A 58 -1.21 4.05 -15.17
C ASP A 58 -2.24 3.05 -15.73
N LEU A 59 -2.73 2.12 -14.91
CA LEU A 59 -3.78 1.17 -15.29
C LEU A 59 -5.07 1.90 -15.69
N TRP A 60 -5.46 2.94 -14.96
CA TRP A 60 -6.63 3.74 -15.30
C TRP A 60 -6.42 4.50 -16.62
N GLN A 61 -5.28 5.18 -16.79
CA GLN A 61 -4.97 5.95 -17.99
C GLN A 61 -4.89 5.06 -19.25
N LEU A 62 -4.55 3.78 -19.09
CA LEU A 62 -4.50 2.78 -20.16
C LEU A 62 -5.82 2.01 -20.35
N ASP A 63 -6.93 2.48 -19.77
CA ASP A 63 -8.26 1.85 -19.80
C ASP A 63 -8.25 0.36 -19.35
N ARG A 64 -7.35 0.00 -18.42
CA ARG A 64 -7.26 -1.36 -17.85
C ARG A 64 -8.15 -1.54 -16.64
N ILE A 65 -8.49 -0.45 -15.95
CA ILE A 65 -9.44 -0.42 -14.84
C ILE A 65 -10.41 0.74 -15.01
N SER A 66 -11.62 0.59 -14.47
CA SER A 66 -12.62 1.66 -14.44
C SER A 66 -12.27 2.74 -13.42
N VAL A 67 -12.87 3.93 -13.59
CA VAL A 67 -12.81 5.02 -12.59
C VAL A 67 -13.27 4.56 -11.20
N ALA A 68 -14.28 3.67 -11.14
CA ALA A 68 -14.76 3.14 -9.86
C ALA A 68 -13.72 2.24 -9.17
N GLN A 69 -12.96 1.46 -9.93
CA GLN A 69 -11.87 0.63 -9.40
C GLN A 69 -10.70 1.48 -8.93
N GLU A 70 -10.32 2.53 -9.68
CA GLU A 70 -9.33 3.53 -9.25
C GLU A 70 -9.75 4.15 -7.91
N HIS A 71 -10.97 4.67 -7.81
CA HIS A 71 -11.47 5.28 -6.58
C HIS A 71 -11.46 4.31 -5.39
N SER A 72 -11.83 3.05 -5.62
CA SER A 72 -11.78 2.01 -4.60
C SER A 72 -10.33 1.76 -4.12
N ALA A 73 -9.39 1.63 -5.05
CA ALA A 73 -7.97 1.46 -4.77
C ALA A 73 -7.38 2.66 -3.99
N THR A 74 -7.75 3.88 -4.37
CA THR A 74 -7.34 5.12 -3.71
C THR A 74 -7.92 5.24 -2.30
N ALA A 75 -9.19 4.87 -2.09
CA ALA A 75 -9.79 4.81 -0.75
C ALA A 75 -9.08 3.78 0.15
N ILE A 76 -8.67 2.62 -0.38
CA ILE A 76 -7.88 1.64 0.36
C ILE A 76 -6.52 2.24 0.78
N SER A 77 -5.83 2.94 -0.11
CA SER A 77 -4.57 3.63 0.25
C SER A 77 -4.77 4.69 1.32
N GLN A 78 -5.85 5.46 1.29
CA GLN A 78 -6.15 6.44 2.34
C GLN A 78 -6.33 5.77 3.71
N VAL A 79 -7.04 4.63 3.77
CA VAL A 79 -7.19 3.85 5.01
C VAL A 79 -5.85 3.34 5.51
N VAL A 80 -5.02 2.78 4.62
CA VAL A 80 -3.68 2.29 4.98
C VAL A 80 -2.78 3.43 5.49
N LEU A 81 -2.82 4.60 4.85
CA LEU A 81 -2.05 5.76 5.30
C LEU A 81 -2.51 6.25 6.67
N ALA A 82 -3.82 6.29 6.92
CA ALA A 82 -4.37 6.62 8.23
C ALA A 82 -3.91 5.60 9.28
N HIS A 83 -3.96 4.30 8.98
CA HIS A 83 -3.45 3.25 9.86
C HIS A 83 -1.97 3.44 10.22
N LEU A 84 -1.13 3.71 9.22
CA LEU A 84 0.28 4.00 9.42
C LEU A 84 0.53 5.26 10.26
N PHE A 85 -0.30 6.29 10.11
CA PHE A 85 -0.21 7.50 10.93
C PHE A 85 -0.51 7.22 12.41
N HIS A 86 -1.50 6.37 12.71
CA HIS A 86 -1.80 5.99 14.10
C HIS A 86 -0.68 5.18 14.75
N ARG A 87 0.10 4.42 13.97
CA ARG A 87 1.25 3.62 14.47
C ARG A 87 2.50 4.47 14.76
N SER A 88 2.64 5.62 14.10
CA SER A 88 3.68 6.61 14.38
C SER A 88 3.17 7.99 13.98
N PRO A 89 2.70 8.79 14.94
CA PRO A 89 2.45 10.20 14.72
C PRO A 89 3.74 10.83 14.17
N LEU A 90 3.63 11.74 13.19
CA LEU A 90 4.78 12.51 12.75
C LEU A 90 5.22 13.37 13.94
N THR A 91 6.38 13.09 14.52
CA THR A 91 7.00 13.98 15.50
C THR A 91 7.47 15.22 14.75
N THR A 92 6.77 16.33 14.91
CA THR A 92 7.16 17.65 14.39
C THR A 92 8.36 18.20 15.15
#